data_AF-A0AA37X557-F1
#
_entry.id   AF-A0AA37X557-F1
#
_cell.length_a   1.000
_cell.length_b   1.000
_cell.length_c   1.000
_cell.angle_alpha   90.00
_cell.angle_beta   90.00
_cell.angle_gamma   90.00
#
_symmetry.space_group_name_H-M   'P 1'
#
loop_
_entity.id
_entity.type
_entity.pdbx_description
1 polymer ?
#
loop_
_entity_poly.entity_id
_entity_poly.type
_entity_poly.pdbx_seq_one_letter_code
_entity_poly.pdbx_strand_id
1 'polypeptide(L)'
;MNSQTGEFSIDRPDIGGWETLIGSPVYADGREVTPEGEAGEYKVEFVLGPSKYQIDNIKIGFEADGDSFIQFRDPERNDPNQVVQAVLDCHGPGGERAIARAVCNKNGRMSKIVLDRVLADNRVHAEKIAYLLVSPVLSWISFAYDIPVEIVQTTTTELSTFMVATTVWMSPKIKGLDERFQLPNVPHNPRLLECIGQYREGLSSTNDIYSFLCFWKAYEGLIHIRQKLDKYIARNKLEGLPSRDALIPDDPSVRDTHAELIGRKLTYAHEQFRKTKRDAIAHLDTASGTYVSAHDLEQLYEIRRAIPVTRLIAKIAIMNELRIYERLIQLGHTECLRM
;
A
#
# COMPACT_ATOMS: atom_id res chain seq x y z
N MET A 1 18.22 -15.18 27.97
CA MET A 1 17.24 -14.15 28.36
C MET A 1 15.93 -14.53 27.70
N ASN A 2 14.88 -14.79 28.48
CA ASN A 2 13.55 -15.04 27.92
C ASN A 2 13.07 -13.72 27.31
N SER A 3 12.98 -13.64 25.98
CA SER A 3 12.32 -12.54 25.30
C SER A 3 10.86 -12.54 25.74
N GLN A 4 10.47 -11.55 26.57
CA GLN A 4 9.05 -11.26 26.70
C GLN A 4 8.60 -10.77 25.32
N THR A 5 7.84 -11.60 24.62
CA THR A 5 7.14 -11.22 23.39
C THR A 5 6.11 -10.16 23.76
N GLY A 6 6.53 -8.89 23.72
CA GLY A 6 5.63 -7.76 23.88
C GLY A 6 4.60 -7.77 22.74
N GLU A 7 3.37 -8.13 23.04
CA GLU A 7 2.24 -7.91 22.15
C GLU A 7 1.72 -6.49 22.37
N PHE A 8 1.67 -5.68 21.32
CA PHE A 8 1.13 -4.33 21.37
C PHE A 8 -0.23 -4.30 20.68
N SER A 9 -1.17 -3.56 21.27
CA SER A 9 -2.47 -3.26 20.67
C SER A 9 -2.43 -1.84 20.12
N ILE A 10 -2.62 -1.67 18.82
CA ILE A 10 -2.79 -0.37 18.17
C ILE A 10 -4.23 -0.27 17.67
N ASP A 11 -4.82 0.92 17.79
CA ASP A 11 -6.06 1.21 17.09
C ASP A 11 -5.88 1.07 15.58
N ARG A 12 -6.85 0.45 14.92
CA ARG A 12 -6.85 0.36 13.47
C ARG A 12 -6.83 1.78 12.86
N PRO A 13 -6.16 2.01 11.73
CA PRO A 13 -6.25 3.28 11.01
C PRO A 13 -7.63 3.48 10.37
N ASP A 14 -8.04 4.72 10.08
CA ASP A 14 -9.36 4.98 9.45
C ASP A 14 -9.51 4.35 8.05
N ILE A 15 -8.37 4.04 7.41
CA ILE A 15 -8.20 3.46 6.08
C ILE A 15 -7.08 2.44 6.19
N GLY A 16 -7.17 1.31 5.47
CA GLY A 16 -6.11 0.32 5.45
C GLY A 16 -4.81 0.92 4.90
N GLY A 17 -3.67 0.49 5.46
CA GLY A 17 -2.38 1.08 5.16
C GLY A 17 -1.24 0.33 5.85
N TRP A 18 -0.02 0.70 5.49
CA TRP A 18 1.18 0.23 6.18
C TRP A 18 1.44 1.06 7.42
N GLU A 19 1.64 0.40 8.55
CA GLU A 19 1.95 1.02 9.84
C GLU A 19 3.27 0.47 10.37
N THR A 20 4.11 1.33 10.94
CA THR A 20 5.39 0.95 11.54
C THR A 20 5.33 1.12 13.06
N LEU A 21 5.51 0.01 13.78
CA LEU A 21 5.80 0.01 15.21
C LEU A 21 7.30 0.07 15.43
N ILE A 22 7.74 0.86 16.41
CA ILE A 22 9.14 0.95 16.81
C ILE A 22 9.24 0.79 18.33
N GLY A 23 9.99 -0.21 18.76
CA GLY A 23 10.39 -0.42 20.14
C GLY A 23 11.82 0.04 20.34
N SER A 24 11.99 1.22 20.97
CA SER A 24 13.29 1.74 21.39
C SER A 24 13.57 1.38 22.84
N PRO A 25 14.68 0.67 23.16
CA PRO A 25 15.03 0.37 24.53
C PRO A 25 15.51 1.63 25.26
N VAL A 26 15.16 1.72 26.55
CA VAL A 26 15.74 2.66 27.51
C VAL A 26 16.64 1.85 28.44
N TYR A 27 17.93 2.18 28.47
CA TYR A 27 18.91 1.44 29.27
C TYR A 27 18.86 1.89 30.74
N ALA A 28 19.40 1.05 31.64
CA ALA A 28 19.40 1.33 33.08
C ALA A 28 20.19 2.60 33.46
N ASP A 29 21.09 3.06 32.59
CA ASP A 29 21.83 4.31 32.72
C ASP A 29 21.07 5.55 32.20
N GLY A 30 19.83 5.37 31.73
CA GLY A 30 18.98 6.43 31.18
C GLY A 30 19.29 6.77 29.72
N ARG A 31 20.20 6.07 29.06
CA ARG A 31 20.44 6.24 27.62
C ARG A 31 19.23 5.76 26.83
N GLU A 32 18.78 6.57 25.90
CA GLU A 32 17.68 6.27 24.97
C GLU A 32 18.22 6.06 23.55
N VAL A 33 17.58 5.18 22.79
CA VAL A 33 17.91 4.90 21.39
C VAL A 33 16.91 5.63 20.49
N THR A 34 17.41 6.31 19.46
CA THR A 34 16.54 7.00 18.50
C THR A 34 15.70 5.98 17.70
N PRO A 35 14.43 6.29 17.37
CA PRO A 35 13.60 5.42 16.53
C PRO A 35 14.15 5.21 15.09
N GLU A 36 15.07 6.05 14.67
CA GLU A 36 15.76 5.92 13.38
C GLU A 36 16.82 4.82 13.41
N GLY A 37 17.33 4.46 14.59
CA GLY A 37 18.48 3.57 14.77
C GLY A 37 19.81 4.28 14.47
N GLU A 38 20.92 3.64 14.83
CA GLU A 38 22.27 4.16 14.56
C GLU A 38 22.95 3.42 13.39
N ALA A 39 24.10 3.94 12.96
CA ALA A 39 24.90 3.22 11.97
C ALA A 39 25.45 1.93 12.57
N GLY A 40 25.28 0.80 11.89
CA GLY A 40 25.69 -0.50 12.42
C GLY A 40 25.13 -1.70 11.68
N GLU A 41 25.18 -2.86 12.33
CA GLU A 41 24.63 -4.11 11.81
C GLU A 41 23.15 -4.25 12.20
N TYR A 42 22.34 -4.64 11.22
CA TYR A 42 20.91 -4.89 11.38
C TYR A 42 20.57 -6.32 10.96
N LYS A 43 19.61 -6.92 11.65
CA LYS A 43 18.86 -8.08 11.16
C LYS A 43 17.59 -7.59 10.48
N VAL A 44 17.32 -8.07 9.26
CA VAL A 44 16.08 -7.75 8.54
C VAL A 44 15.34 -9.03 8.17
N GLU A 45 14.05 -9.07 8.47
CA GLU A 45 13.17 -10.21 8.23
C GLU A 45 11.97 -9.77 7.39
N PHE A 46 11.79 -10.41 6.24
CA PHE A 46 10.59 -10.28 5.42
C PHE A 46 9.71 -11.49 5.64
N VAL A 47 8.57 -11.28 6.28
CA VAL A 47 7.54 -12.30 6.47
C VAL A 47 6.71 -12.38 5.21
N LEU A 48 6.55 -13.59 4.69
CA LEU A 48 5.86 -13.87 3.45
C LEU A 48 4.47 -14.42 3.72
N GLY A 49 3.48 -14.01 2.94
CA GLY A 49 2.10 -14.47 3.11
C GLY A 49 1.32 -14.50 1.79
N PRO A 50 0.10 -15.06 1.81
CA PRO A 50 -0.80 -14.97 0.68
C PRO A 50 -1.23 -13.52 0.47
N SER A 51 -1.51 -13.17 -0.78
CA SER A 51 -2.12 -11.89 -1.10
C SER A 51 -3.45 -11.74 -0.36
N LYS A 52 -3.62 -10.61 0.35
CA LYS A 52 -4.72 -10.34 1.30
C LYS A 52 -4.63 -11.03 2.66
N TYR A 53 -3.42 -11.33 3.16
CA TYR A 53 -3.26 -11.69 4.57
C TYR A 53 -3.76 -10.53 5.46
N GLN A 54 -4.99 -10.63 5.95
CA GLN A 54 -5.51 -9.72 6.95
C GLN A 54 -5.02 -10.20 8.30
N ILE A 55 -4.31 -9.35 9.03
CA ILE A 55 -4.05 -9.58 10.45
C ILE A 55 -5.40 -9.43 11.16
N ASP A 56 -6.16 -10.52 11.19
CA ASP A 56 -7.38 -10.66 11.95
C ASP A 56 -6.98 -10.88 13.41
N ASN A 57 -7.18 -9.82 14.18
CA ASN A 57 -6.86 -9.62 15.60
C ASN A 57 -5.59 -8.80 15.84
N ILE A 58 -5.79 -7.77 16.68
CA ILE A 58 -4.94 -6.62 16.97
C ILE A 58 -3.74 -7.06 17.84
N LYS A 59 -2.93 -7.99 17.31
CA LYS A 59 -1.70 -8.45 17.95
C LYS A 59 -0.59 -8.33 16.93
N ILE A 60 0.03 -7.16 16.92
CA ILE A 60 1.25 -6.97 16.14
C ILE A 60 2.38 -7.42 17.05
N GLY A 61 2.96 -8.55 16.71
CA GLY A 61 4.16 -9.07 17.35
C GLY A 61 5.39 -8.71 16.51
N PHE A 62 6.52 -8.51 17.20
CA PHE A 62 7.83 -8.48 16.56
C PHE A 62 8.24 -9.84 15.96
N GLU A 63 7.49 -10.89 16.30
CA GLU A 63 7.59 -12.21 15.71
C GLU A 63 6.25 -12.57 15.06
N ALA A 64 6.24 -12.72 13.74
CA ALA A 64 5.09 -13.24 13.00
C ALA A 64 5.46 -14.51 12.23
N ASP A 65 4.55 -15.46 12.15
CA ASP A 65 4.72 -16.64 11.29
C ASP A 65 4.11 -16.37 9.91
N GLY A 66 4.96 -16.37 8.88
CA GLY A 66 4.52 -16.28 7.50
C GLY A 66 4.01 -17.61 6.95
N ASP A 67 3.31 -17.55 5.83
CA ASP A 67 2.59 -18.69 5.25
C ASP A 67 2.39 -18.55 3.73
N SER A 68 3.49 -18.50 2.97
CA SER A 68 3.41 -18.41 1.50
C SER A 68 2.87 -19.69 0.85
N PHE A 69 2.65 -19.65 -0.47
CA PHE A 69 2.24 -20.82 -1.26
C PHE A 69 3.37 -21.80 -1.59
N ILE A 70 4.58 -21.58 -1.07
CA ILE A 70 5.77 -22.36 -1.46
C ILE A 70 6.06 -23.42 -0.40
N GLN A 71 5.95 -24.69 -0.78
CA GLN A 71 6.24 -25.81 0.11
C GLN A 71 7.72 -26.18 0.05
N PHE A 72 8.42 -26.17 1.19
CA PHE A 72 9.80 -26.68 1.31
C PHE A 72 9.83 -28.14 1.75
N ARG A 73 8.95 -28.51 2.69
CA ARG A 73 8.89 -29.84 3.29
C ARG A 73 7.45 -30.28 3.49
N ASP A 74 7.15 -31.56 3.35
CA ASP A 74 5.83 -32.09 3.68
C ASP A 74 5.87 -32.64 5.12
N PRO A 75 5.17 -31.99 6.08
CA PRO A 75 5.24 -32.37 7.49
C PRO A 75 4.69 -33.77 7.77
N GLU A 76 3.86 -34.34 6.89
CA GLU A 76 3.34 -35.70 7.03
C GLU A 76 4.32 -36.77 6.53
N ARG A 77 5.30 -36.37 5.72
CA ARG A 77 6.28 -37.27 5.13
C ARG A 77 7.59 -37.21 5.91
N ASN A 78 7.98 -38.33 6.51
CA ASN A 78 9.27 -38.50 7.18
C ASN A 78 10.39 -38.77 6.18
N ASP A 79 10.82 -37.74 5.45
CA ASP A 79 11.92 -37.81 4.48
C ASP A 79 13.06 -36.87 4.91
N PRO A 80 14.25 -37.40 5.26
CA PRO A 80 15.37 -36.59 5.75
C PRO A 80 15.96 -35.66 4.68
N ASN A 81 15.61 -35.82 3.41
CA ASN A 81 16.07 -34.97 2.32
C ASN A 81 15.15 -33.75 2.07
N GLN A 82 14.09 -33.58 2.86
CA GLN A 82 13.22 -32.41 2.73
C GLN A 82 13.94 -31.13 3.12
N VAL A 83 13.70 -30.08 2.35
CA VAL A 83 14.30 -28.76 2.58
C VAL A 83 13.65 -28.13 3.80
N VAL A 84 14.44 -27.69 4.78
CA VAL A 84 13.94 -26.92 5.94
C VAL A 84 14.30 -25.44 5.85
N GLN A 85 15.34 -25.14 5.07
CA GLN A 85 15.85 -23.80 4.84
C GLN A 85 16.57 -23.79 3.48
N ALA A 86 16.44 -22.70 2.73
CA ALA A 86 17.28 -22.41 1.58
C ALA A 86 18.21 -21.24 1.91
N VAL A 87 19.46 -21.33 1.45
CA VAL A 87 20.45 -20.26 1.55
C VAL A 87 20.52 -19.57 0.20
N LEU A 88 20.38 -18.25 0.20
CA LEU A 88 20.31 -17.41 -0.99
C LEU A 88 21.53 -16.48 -0.98
N ASP A 89 22.36 -16.55 -2.01
CA ASP A 89 23.42 -15.58 -2.25
C ASP A 89 22.82 -14.41 -3.05
N CYS A 90 22.57 -13.30 -2.36
CA CYS A 90 21.88 -12.15 -2.92
C CYS A 90 22.90 -11.10 -3.35
N HIS A 91 22.69 -10.52 -4.54
CA HIS A 91 23.55 -9.51 -5.13
C HIS A 91 22.71 -8.28 -5.51
N GLY A 92 23.12 -7.12 -5.01
CA GLY A 92 22.54 -5.82 -5.32
C GLY A 92 23.22 -5.19 -6.55
N PRO A 93 22.51 -4.33 -7.29
CA PRO A 93 23.06 -3.61 -8.43
C PRO A 93 24.18 -2.62 -8.06
N GLY A 94 24.24 -2.15 -6.80
CA GLY A 94 25.29 -1.28 -6.28
C GLY A 94 26.53 -2.02 -5.77
N GLY A 95 26.57 -3.34 -5.92
CA GLY A 95 27.65 -4.20 -5.39
C GLY A 95 27.38 -4.70 -3.98
N GLU A 96 26.20 -4.42 -3.41
CA GLU A 96 25.77 -5.00 -2.14
C GLU A 96 25.71 -6.53 -2.26
N ARG A 97 26.10 -7.23 -1.19
CA ARG A 97 26.01 -8.68 -1.13
C ARG A 97 25.61 -9.11 0.26
N ALA A 98 24.68 -10.05 0.35
CA ALA A 98 24.34 -10.70 1.61
C ALA A 98 23.91 -12.14 1.39
N ILE A 99 24.08 -12.94 2.44
CA ILE A 99 23.50 -14.27 2.51
C ILE A 99 22.15 -14.15 3.20
N ALA A 100 21.08 -14.43 2.47
CA ALA A 100 19.74 -14.51 3.02
C ALA A 100 19.35 -15.97 3.28
N ARG A 101 18.51 -16.20 4.29
CA ARG A 101 17.96 -17.52 4.62
C ARG A 101 16.46 -17.49 4.40
N ALA A 102 15.98 -18.27 3.46
CA ALA A 102 14.56 -18.57 3.36
C ALA A 102 14.23 -19.73 4.30
N VAL A 103 13.29 -19.54 5.22
CA VAL A 103 12.93 -20.52 6.27
C VAL A 103 11.47 -20.97 6.11
N CYS A 104 11.16 -22.19 6.56
CA CYS A 104 9.79 -22.70 6.55
C CYS A 104 9.08 -22.55 7.90
N ASN A 105 7.74 -22.44 7.89
CA ASN A 105 6.91 -22.55 9.09
C ASN A 105 6.65 -24.01 9.50
N LYS A 106 5.84 -24.19 10.55
CA LYS A 106 5.42 -25.51 11.06
C LYS A 106 4.71 -26.38 10.02
N ASN A 107 4.02 -25.76 9.06
CA ASN A 107 3.33 -26.45 7.97
C ASN A 107 4.29 -26.79 6.81
N GLY A 108 5.58 -26.47 6.94
CA GLY A 108 6.59 -26.73 5.94
C GLY A 108 6.60 -25.78 4.74
N ARG A 109 5.84 -24.68 4.81
CA ARG A 109 5.79 -23.65 3.77
C ARG A 109 6.77 -22.54 4.07
N MET A 110 7.38 -21.96 3.04
CA MET A 110 8.29 -20.82 3.17
C MET A 110 7.55 -19.67 3.85
N SER A 111 8.11 -19.18 4.94
CA SER A 111 7.48 -18.22 5.84
C SER A 111 8.21 -16.89 5.90
N LYS A 112 9.54 -16.90 5.83
CA LYS A 112 10.35 -15.68 5.91
C LYS A 112 11.58 -15.77 5.04
N ILE A 113 12.09 -14.61 4.66
CA ILE A 113 13.48 -14.42 4.23
C ILE A 113 14.18 -13.57 5.29
N VAL A 114 15.29 -14.07 5.81
CA VAL A 114 16.05 -13.47 6.91
C VAL A 114 17.44 -13.08 6.44
N LEU A 115 17.83 -11.83 6.67
CA LEU A 115 19.19 -11.34 6.51
C LEU A 115 19.72 -11.06 7.92
N ASP A 116 20.64 -11.88 8.39
CA ASP A 116 21.12 -11.79 9.79
C ASP A 116 22.03 -10.59 10.04
N ARG A 117 22.71 -10.09 9.00
CA ARG A 117 23.64 -8.97 9.10
C ARG A 117 23.60 -8.11 7.84
N VAL A 118 23.04 -6.92 7.98
CA VAL A 118 23.01 -5.85 6.99
C VAL A 118 23.70 -4.64 7.59
N LEU A 119 24.82 -4.21 7.01
CA LEU A 119 25.50 -2.99 7.42
C LEU A 119 24.77 -1.79 6.82
N ALA A 120 24.34 -0.84 7.66
CA ALA A 120 23.57 0.31 7.22
C ALA A 120 23.78 1.52 8.13
N ASP A 121 23.44 2.71 7.62
CA ASP A 121 23.57 3.98 8.37
C ASP A 121 22.45 4.18 9.39
N ASN A 122 21.31 3.53 9.16
CA ASN A 122 20.13 3.57 10.02
C ASN A 122 19.16 2.46 9.61
N ARG A 123 18.05 2.34 10.34
CA ARG A 123 17.00 1.34 10.11
C ARG A 123 16.42 1.37 8.70
N VAL A 124 16.11 2.56 8.18
CA VAL A 124 15.48 2.72 6.86
C VAL A 124 16.46 2.31 5.76
N HIS A 125 17.74 2.64 5.92
CA HIS A 125 18.79 2.20 5.01
C HIS A 125 18.95 0.67 5.04
N ALA A 126 18.91 0.04 6.22
CA ALA A 126 18.96 -1.41 6.34
C ALA A 126 17.80 -2.11 5.62
N GLU A 127 16.58 -1.59 5.79
CA GLU A 127 15.40 -2.09 5.09
C GLU A 127 15.52 -1.96 3.57
N LYS A 128 16.00 -0.80 3.08
CA LYS A 128 16.23 -0.56 1.65
C LYS A 128 17.23 -1.57 1.05
N ILE A 129 18.40 -1.75 1.68
CA ILE A 129 19.41 -2.72 1.21
C ILE A 129 18.81 -4.13 1.20
N ALA A 130 18.17 -4.54 2.29
CA ALA A 130 17.58 -5.88 2.40
C ALA A 130 16.50 -6.10 1.34
N TYR A 131 15.64 -5.11 1.09
CA TYR A 131 14.58 -5.20 0.10
C TYR A 131 15.17 -5.32 -1.31
N LEU A 132 16.17 -4.52 -1.63
CA LEU A 132 16.88 -4.55 -2.92
C LEU A 132 17.49 -5.94 -3.20
N LEU A 133 18.02 -6.58 -2.17
CA LEU A 133 18.63 -7.92 -2.26
C LEU A 133 17.60 -9.05 -2.42
N VAL A 134 16.44 -8.92 -1.77
CA VAL A 134 15.42 -9.98 -1.71
C VAL A 134 14.39 -9.88 -2.81
N SER A 135 13.99 -8.67 -3.21
CA SER A 135 12.91 -8.45 -4.17
C SER A 135 13.12 -9.19 -5.51
N PRO A 136 14.33 -9.21 -6.13
CA PRO A 136 14.57 -9.98 -7.34
C PRO A 136 14.35 -11.49 -7.16
N VAL A 137 14.70 -12.04 -6.00
CA VAL A 137 14.48 -13.47 -5.69
C VAL A 137 12.97 -13.75 -5.60
N LEU A 138 12.21 -12.89 -4.91
CA LEU A 138 10.77 -13.04 -4.81
C LEU A 138 10.07 -12.93 -6.17
N SER A 139 10.51 -12.03 -7.03
CA SER A 139 9.99 -11.91 -8.39
C SER A 139 10.35 -13.12 -9.26
N TRP A 140 11.57 -13.64 -9.16
CA TRP A 140 11.96 -14.86 -9.87
C TRP A 140 11.12 -16.06 -9.43
N ILE A 141 10.91 -16.22 -8.13
CA ILE A 141 10.06 -17.27 -7.59
C ILE A 141 8.62 -17.12 -8.11
N SER A 142 8.07 -15.92 -8.05
CA SER A 142 6.70 -15.65 -8.53
C SER A 142 6.57 -15.96 -10.04
N PHE A 143 7.58 -15.57 -10.82
CA PHE A 143 7.67 -15.86 -12.26
C PHE A 143 7.80 -17.35 -12.57
N ALA A 144 8.67 -18.06 -11.84
CA ALA A 144 8.98 -19.46 -12.10
C ALA A 144 7.82 -20.41 -11.74
N TYR A 145 7.03 -20.05 -10.74
CA TYR A 145 5.98 -20.92 -10.20
C TYR A 145 4.56 -20.41 -10.41
N ASP A 146 4.39 -19.22 -11.01
CA ASP A 146 3.08 -18.58 -11.25
C ASP A 146 2.23 -18.46 -9.97
N ILE A 147 2.86 -18.00 -8.90
CA ILE A 147 2.23 -17.81 -7.59
C ILE A 147 2.58 -16.45 -7.01
N PRO A 148 1.67 -15.81 -6.26
CA PRO A 148 1.99 -14.57 -5.56
C PRO A 148 2.86 -14.87 -4.35
N VAL A 149 3.94 -14.10 -4.20
CA VAL A 149 4.77 -14.07 -2.99
C VAL A 149 4.84 -12.65 -2.48
N GLU A 150 4.01 -12.33 -1.49
CA GLU A 150 3.94 -10.98 -0.92
C GLU A 150 4.69 -10.91 0.41
N ILE A 151 5.39 -9.79 0.61
CA ILE A 151 5.89 -9.41 1.93
C ILE A 151 4.70 -8.80 2.68
N VAL A 152 4.31 -9.41 3.79
CA VAL A 152 3.17 -8.97 4.62
C VAL A 152 3.62 -8.26 5.89
N GLN A 153 4.86 -8.50 6.31
CA GLN A 153 5.51 -7.81 7.42
C GLN A 153 7.00 -7.71 7.16
N THR A 154 7.57 -6.54 7.48
CA THR A 154 9.01 -6.33 7.55
C THR A 154 9.39 -6.09 8.99
N THR A 155 10.39 -6.80 9.51
CA THR A 155 10.96 -6.56 10.84
C THR A 155 12.42 -6.22 10.71
N THR A 156 12.84 -5.09 11.29
CA THR A 156 14.23 -4.63 11.30
C THR A 156 14.69 -4.52 12.74
N THR A 157 15.76 -5.20 13.10
CA THR A 157 16.35 -5.18 14.44
C THR A 157 17.78 -4.67 14.36
N GLU A 158 18.09 -3.58 15.07
CA GLU A 158 19.44 -3.09 15.23
C GLU A 158 20.20 -3.98 16.24
N LEU A 159 21.34 -4.57 15.85
CA LEU A 159 22.02 -5.58 16.66
C LEU A 159 22.82 -5.01 17.82
N SER A 160 23.27 -3.76 17.71
CA SER A 160 23.99 -3.04 18.78
C SER A 160 23.07 -2.66 19.93
N THR A 161 21.86 -2.20 19.59
CA THR A 161 20.94 -1.60 20.55
C THR A 161 19.77 -2.51 20.92
N PHE A 162 19.42 -3.48 20.07
CA PHE A 162 18.18 -4.25 20.10
C PHE A 162 16.91 -3.40 19.87
N MET A 163 17.06 -2.21 19.29
CA MET A 163 15.90 -1.50 18.74
C MET A 163 15.25 -2.36 17.66
N VAL A 164 13.94 -2.52 17.74
CA VAL A 164 13.17 -3.30 16.78
C VAL A 164 12.08 -2.43 16.17
N ALA A 165 11.95 -2.53 14.86
CA ALA A 165 10.84 -1.95 14.13
C ALA A 165 10.12 -3.00 13.33
N THR A 166 8.80 -2.87 13.24
CA THR A 166 7.94 -3.80 12.51
C THR A 166 6.94 -3.00 11.69
N THR A 167 7.05 -3.14 10.36
CA THR A 167 6.15 -2.53 9.38
C THR A 167 5.17 -3.61 8.91
N VAL A 168 3.87 -3.37 9.07
CA VAL A 168 2.79 -4.33 8.72
C VAL A 168 1.65 -3.65 7.98
N TRP A 169 0.95 -4.40 7.14
CA TRP A 169 -0.33 -3.92 6.59
C TRP A 169 -1.43 -4.06 7.65
N MET A 170 -2.09 -2.94 7.97
CA MET A 170 -3.20 -2.88 8.91
C MET A 170 -4.54 -2.71 8.19
N SER A 171 -5.52 -3.50 8.63
CA SER A 171 -6.91 -3.34 8.18
C SER A 171 -7.53 -2.06 8.77
N PRO A 172 -8.45 -1.41 8.04
CA PRO A 172 -9.12 -0.19 8.53
C PRO A 172 -9.99 -0.46 9.77
N LYS A 173 -10.31 0.62 10.50
CA LYS A 173 -11.32 0.62 11.57
C LYS A 173 -12.62 0.03 11.08
N ILE A 174 -13.25 -0.78 11.94
CA ILE A 174 -14.62 -1.24 11.74
C ILE A 174 -15.51 -0.01 11.81
N LYS A 175 -16.24 0.27 10.72
CA LYS A 175 -17.21 1.37 10.66
C LYS A 175 -18.59 0.77 10.84
N GLY A 176 -19.29 1.21 11.88
CA GLY A 176 -20.71 0.89 12.05
C GLY A 176 -21.51 1.54 10.93
N LEU A 177 -22.50 0.83 10.41
CA LEU A 177 -23.59 1.46 9.69
C LEU A 177 -24.40 2.23 10.73
N ASP A 178 -24.45 3.56 10.63
CA ASP A 178 -25.33 4.35 11.50
C ASP A 178 -26.76 4.40 10.92
N GLU A 179 -27.73 4.73 11.76
CA GLU A 179 -29.14 4.89 11.36
C GLU A 179 -29.37 6.01 10.32
N ARG A 180 -28.36 6.87 10.09
CA ARG A 180 -28.37 7.93 9.08
C ARG A 180 -27.81 7.45 7.75
N PHE A 181 -27.31 6.21 7.68
CA PHE A 181 -26.91 5.56 6.45
C PHE A 181 -28.15 5.32 5.59
N GLN A 182 -28.50 6.33 4.81
CA GLN A 182 -29.39 6.18 3.69
C GLN A 182 -28.52 5.72 2.52
N LEU A 183 -28.83 4.55 1.96
CA LEU A 183 -28.32 4.20 0.64
C LEU A 183 -28.68 5.37 -0.27
N PRO A 184 -27.70 6.13 -0.78
CA PRO A 184 -28.03 7.20 -1.71
C PRO A 184 -28.79 6.56 -2.87
N ASN A 185 -29.74 7.29 -3.46
CA ASN A 185 -30.31 6.89 -4.73
C ASN A 185 -29.17 6.96 -5.77
N VAL A 186 -28.36 5.91 -5.84
CA VAL A 186 -27.19 5.87 -6.69
C VAL A 186 -27.73 5.90 -8.12
N PRO A 187 -27.43 6.94 -8.90
CA PRO A 187 -27.82 7.00 -10.29
C PRO A 187 -27.30 5.73 -10.96
N HIS A 188 -28.18 4.92 -11.57
CA HIS A 188 -27.81 3.70 -12.29
C HIS A 188 -27.14 4.03 -13.64
N ASN A 189 -26.24 5.01 -13.66
CA ASN A 189 -25.34 5.27 -14.78
C ASN A 189 -24.18 4.26 -14.70
N PRO A 190 -24.06 3.32 -15.66
CA PRO A 190 -23.05 2.26 -15.58
C PRO A 190 -21.62 2.79 -15.47
N ARG A 191 -21.29 3.90 -16.13
CA ARG A 191 -19.94 4.47 -16.11
C ARG A 191 -19.59 5.09 -14.76
N LEU A 192 -20.55 5.73 -14.12
CA LEU A 192 -20.37 6.25 -12.76
C LEU A 192 -20.18 5.10 -11.76
N LEU A 193 -20.95 4.02 -11.92
CA LEU A 193 -20.80 2.80 -11.12
C LEU A 193 -19.42 2.15 -11.31
N GLU A 194 -18.87 2.14 -12.53
CA GLU A 194 -17.49 1.67 -12.77
C GLU A 194 -16.45 2.54 -12.04
N CYS A 195 -16.63 3.86 -12.01
CA CYS A 195 -15.71 4.75 -11.26
C CYS A 195 -15.76 4.46 -9.75
N ILE A 196 -16.95 4.20 -9.20
CA ILE A 196 -17.13 3.77 -7.81
C ILE A 196 -16.54 2.37 -7.58
N GLY A 197 -16.69 1.46 -8.55
CA GLY A 197 -16.09 0.13 -8.53
C GLY A 197 -14.57 0.19 -8.45
N GLN A 198 -13.93 1.01 -9.27
CA GLN A 198 -12.48 1.25 -9.23
C GLN A 198 -12.05 1.86 -7.88
N TYR A 199 -12.83 2.79 -7.32
CA TYR A 199 -12.56 3.31 -5.98
C TYR A 199 -12.60 2.21 -4.91
N ARG A 200 -13.58 1.31 -4.96
CA ARG A 200 -13.68 0.15 -4.05
C ARG A 200 -12.51 -0.81 -4.23
N GLU A 201 -12.11 -1.08 -5.47
CA GLU A 201 -10.98 -1.95 -5.79
C GLU A 201 -9.67 -1.40 -5.19
N GLY A 202 -9.43 -0.08 -5.34
CA GLY A 202 -8.26 0.57 -4.75
C GLY A 202 -8.20 0.47 -3.23
N LEU A 203 -9.35 0.61 -2.55
CA LEU A 203 -9.46 0.41 -1.09
C LEU A 203 -9.27 -1.04 -0.64
N SER A 204 -9.51 -2.00 -1.53
CA SER A 204 -9.43 -3.43 -1.23
C SER A 204 -8.06 -4.04 -1.56
N SER A 205 -7.18 -3.26 -2.18
CA SER A 205 -5.84 -3.69 -2.59
C SER A 205 -4.82 -3.53 -1.46
N THR A 206 -3.97 -4.54 -1.27
CA THR A 206 -2.74 -4.48 -0.46
C THR A 206 -1.51 -4.07 -1.28
N ASN A 207 -1.64 -4.04 -2.61
CA ASN A 207 -0.60 -3.61 -3.53
C ASN A 207 -0.71 -2.09 -3.78
N ASP A 208 0.33 -1.35 -3.42
CA ASP A 208 0.38 0.12 -3.49
C ASP A 208 0.24 0.64 -4.94
N ILE A 209 0.94 0.03 -5.90
CA ILE A 209 0.92 0.42 -7.32
C ILE A 209 -0.49 0.23 -7.89
N TYR A 210 -1.09 -0.92 -7.65
CA TYR A 210 -2.43 -1.23 -8.14
C TYR A 210 -3.48 -0.34 -7.48
N SER A 211 -3.38 -0.12 -6.16
CA SER A 211 -4.27 0.78 -5.42
C SER A 211 -4.23 2.20 -6.00
N PHE A 212 -3.03 2.74 -6.23
CA PHE A 212 -2.83 4.03 -6.89
C PHE A 212 -3.52 4.09 -8.27
N LEU A 213 -3.30 3.08 -9.12
CA LEU A 213 -3.91 3.02 -10.45
C LEU A 213 -5.44 2.93 -10.41
N CYS A 214 -6.01 2.22 -9.44
CA CYS A 214 -7.45 2.13 -9.26
C CYS A 214 -8.07 3.51 -8.93
N PHE A 215 -7.47 4.26 -8.00
CA PHE A 215 -7.94 5.62 -7.70
C PHE A 215 -7.73 6.58 -8.88
N TRP A 216 -6.63 6.43 -9.61
CA TRP A 216 -6.39 7.17 -10.85
C TRP A 216 -7.47 6.92 -11.89
N LYS A 217 -7.77 5.64 -12.18
CA LYS A 217 -8.83 5.23 -13.13
C LYS A 217 -10.20 5.73 -12.70
N ALA A 218 -10.51 5.69 -11.40
CA ALA A 218 -11.76 6.22 -10.86
C ALA A 218 -11.91 7.72 -11.18
N TYR A 219 -10.84 8.51 -11.02
CA TYR A 219 -10.86 9.93 -11.36
C TYR A 219 -10.90 10.18 -12.88
N GLU A 220 -10.05 9.53 -13.67
CA GLU A 220 -10.03 9.69 -15.13
C GLU A 220 -11.36 9.29 -15.79
N GLY A 221 -11.98 8.20 -15.33
CA GLY A 221 -13.30 7.77 -15.79
C GLY A 221 -14.34 8.88 -15.64
N LEU A 222 -14.33 9.59 -14.50
CA LEU A 222 -15.24 10.72 -14.26
C LEU A 222 -14.97 11.89 -15.20
N ILE A 223 -13.71 12.21 -15.50
CA ILE A 223 -13.40 13.29 -16.43
C ILE A 223 -14.03 13.01 -17.81
N HIS A 224 -14.00 11.76 -18.27
CA HIS A 224 -14.66 11.37 -19.52
C HIS A 224 -16.20 11.47 -19.45
N ILE A 225 -16.80 11.12 -18.30
CA ILE A 225 -18.24 11.28 -18.07
C ILE A 225 -18.62 12.77 -18.11
N ARG A 226 -17.85 13.62 -17.41
CA ARG A 226 -18.06 15.07 -17.35
C ARG A 226 -18.11 15.72 -18.71
N GLN A 227 -17.17 15.38 -19.61
CA GLN A 227 -17.16 15.94 -20.96
C GLN A 227 -18.49 15.71 -21.72
N LYS A 228 -19.13 14.55 -21.54
CA LYS A 228 -20.42 14.25 -22.18
C LYS A 228 -21.56 14.95 -21.46
N LEU A 229 -21.53 14.96 -20.13
CA LEU A 229 -22.56 15.59 -19.32
C LEU A 229 -22.57 17.11 -19.50
N ASP A 230 -21.41 17.75 -19.59
CA ASP A 230 -21.27 19.19 -19.82
C ASP A 230 -21.87 19.62 -21.16
N LYS A 231 -21.65 18.83 -22.21
CA LYS A 231 -22.30 19.05 -23.52
C LYS A 231 -23.82 18.96 -23.41
N TYR A 232 -24.33 18.03 -22.61
CA TYR A 232 -25.76 17.87 -22.38
C TYR A 232 -26.35 19.02 -21.57
N ILE A 233 -25.68 19.43 -20.47
CA ILE A 233 -26.07 20.57 -19.64
C ILE A 233 -26.13 21.84 -20.49
N ALA A 234 -25.09 22.10 -21.29
CA ALA A 234 -25.01 23.27 -22.17
C ALA A 234 -26.11 23.24 -23.25
N ARG A 235 -26.34 22.09 -23.90
CA ARG A 235 -27.38 21.94 -24.92
C ARG A 235 -28.78 22.21 -24.39
N ASN A 236 -29.07 21.76 -23.17
CA ASN A 236 -30.37 21.92 -22.54
C ASN A 236 -30.48 23.19 -21.68
N LYS A 237 -29.43 24.02 -21.62
CA LYS A 237 -29.37 25.26 -20.83
C LYS A 237 -29.77 25.04 -19.37
N LEU A 238 -29.27 23.96 -18.77
CA LEU A 238 -29.60 23.61 -17.39
C LEU A 238 -28.83 24.49 -16.41
N GLU A 239 -29.55 25.11 -15.48
CA GLU A 239 -29.01 26.03 -14.48
C GLU A 239 -29.23 25.50 -13.04
N GLY A 240 -28.53 26.06 -12.07
CA GLY A 240 -28.67 25.68 -10.66
C GLY A 240 -28.12 24.29 -10.31
N LEU A 241 -27.15 23.80 -11.10
CA LEU A 241 -26.42 22.57 -10.80
C LEU A 241 -25.30 22.83 -9.77
N PRO A 242 -24.99 21.85 -8.89
CA PRO A 242 -23.88 21.95 -7.96
C PRO A 242 -22.54 22.23 -8.66
N SER A 243 -21.68 23.03 -8.03
CA SER A 243 -20.34 23.29 -8.55
C SER A 243 -19.43 22.05 -8.45
N ARG A 244 -18.54 21.89 -9.43
CA ARG A 244 -17.44 20.91 -9.42
C ARG A 244 -16.11 21.49 -8.96
N ASP A 245 -16.05 22.79 -8.68
CA ASP A 245 -14.83 23.51 -8.27
C ASP A 245 -14.46 23.21 -6.81
N ALA A 246 -14.16 21.94 -6.54
CA ALA A 246 -13.64 21.52 -5.25
C ALA A 246 -12.14 21.77 -5.15
N LEU A 247 -11.73 22.18 -3.95
CA LEU A 247 -10.35 22.27 -3.54
C LEU A 247 -9.99 21.07 -2.68
N ILE A 248 -8.71 20.75 -2.61
CA ILE A 248 -8.20 19.74 -1.70
C ILE A 248 -8.37 20.26 -0.27
N PRO A 249 -9.13 19.56 0.59
CA PRO A 249 -9.33 19.98 1.97
C PRO A 249 -8.05 19.75 2.78
N ASP A 250 -7.98 20.41 3.93
CA ASP A 250 -6.96 20.13 4.95
C ASP A 250 -7.28 18.80 5.67
N ASP A 251 -6.98 17.69 4.98
CA ASP A 251 -7.11 16.32 5.47
C ASP A 251 -5.76 15.86 6.06
N PRO A 252 -5.72 15.25 7.27
CA PRO A 252 -4.47 14.81 7.89
C PRO A 252 -3.60 13.97 6.96
N SER A 253 -4.20 13.05 6.20
CA SER A 253 -3.46 12.15 5.31
C SER A 253 -2.79 12.87 4.13
N VAL A 254 -3.31 14.03 3.73
CA VAL A 254 -2.69 14.92 2.75
C VAL A 254 -1.66 15.82 3.41
N ARG A 255 -1.96 16.37 4.59
CA ARG A 255 -1.05 17.25 5.33
C ARG A 255 0.29 16.58 5.63
N ASP A 256 0.26 15.30 5.99
CA ASP A 256 1.44 14.55 6.39
C ASP A 256 2.34 14.15 5.20
N THR A 257 1.83 14.22 3.97
CA THR A 257 2.55 13.74 2.77
C THR A 257 2.73 14.78 1.67
N HIS A 258 1.78 15.68 1.49
CA HIS A 258 1.66 16.62 0.38
C HIS A 258 0.93 17.92 0.80
N ALA A 259 1.41 18.55 1.89
CA ALA A 259 0.80 19.77 2.43
C ALA A 259 0.68 20.90 1.39
N GLU A 260 1.59 20.96 0.41
CA GLU A 260 1.61 21.93 -0.68
C GLU A 260 0.41 21.85 -1.63
N LEU A 261 -0.32 20.73 -1.61
CA LEU A 261 -1.52 20.52 -2.42
C LEU A 261 -2.80 21.02 -1.74
N ILE A 262 -2.77 21.30 -0.45
CA ILE A 262 -3.95 21.79 0.30
C ILE A 262 -4.43 23.12 -0.29
N GLY A 263 -5.74 23.26 -0.48
CA GLY A 263 -6.36 24.43 -1.10
C GLY A 263 -6.17 24.54 -2.62
N ARG A 264 -5.44 23.61 -3.26
CA ARG A 264 -5.33 23.55 -4.73
C ARG A 264 -6.54 22.85 -5.35
N LYS A 265 -6.78 23.10 -6.64
CA LYS A 265 -7.81 22.39 -7.41
C LYS A 265 -7.45 20.91 -7.55
N LEU A 266 -8.46 20.03 -7.59
CA LEU A 266 -8.25 18.58 -7.77
C LEU A 266 -7.45 18.26 -9.04
N THR A 267 -7.71 18.97 -10.13
CA THR A 267 -6.99 18.81 -11.41
C THR A 267 -5.51 19.14 -11.28
N TYR A 268 -5.14 20.12 -10.46
CA TYR A 268 -3.74 20.49 -10.25
C TYR A 268 -2.98 19.33 -9.61
N ALA A 269 -3.49 18.76 -8.51
CA ALA A 269 -2.86 17.61 -7.86
C ALA A 269 -2.82 16.37 -8.76
N HIS A 270 -3.89 16.12 -9.53
CA HIS A 270 -3.90 15.04 -10.52
C HIS A 270 -2.76 15.17 -11.52
N GLU A 271 -2.55 16.37 -12.10
CA GLU A 271 -1.47 16.59 -13.07
C GLU A 271 -0.06 16.47 -12.46
N GLN A 272 0.13 16.81 -11.18
CA GLN A 272 1.42 16.65 -10.49
C GLN A 272 1.91 15.20 -10.50
N PHE A 273 0.99 14.23 -10.40
CA PHE A 273 1.33 12.80 -10.36
C PHE A 273 1.27 12.11 -11.72
N ARG A 274 0.78 12.77 -12.77
CA ARG A 274 0.59 12.12 -14.09
C ARG A 274 1.90 11.56 -14.63
N LYS A 275 2.88 12.44 -14.86
CA LYS A 275 4.14 12.05 -15.48
C LYS A 275 5.01 11.23 -14.54
N THR A 276 5.09 11.63 -13.27
CA THR A 276 6.02 11.08 -12.28
C THR A 276 5.56 9.73 -11.71
N LYS A 277 4.25 9.49 -11.62
CA LYS A 277 3.69 8.27 -11.03
C LYS A 277 2.91 7.47 -12.06
N ARG A 278 1.83 8.01 -12.60
CA ARG A 278 0.92 7.22 -13.46
C ARG A 278 1.61 6.72 -14.73
N ASP A 279 2.24 7.61 -15.49
CA ASP A 279 2.88 7.24 -16.75
C ASP A 279 4.06 6.31 -16.50
N ALA A 280 4.85 6.58 -15.45
CA ALA A 280 5.96 5.74 -15.03
C ALA A 280 5.52 4.34 -14.54
N ILE A 281 4.32 4.20 -13.95
CA ILE A 281 3.75 2.89 -13.63
C ILE A 281 3.24 2.19 -14.90
N ALA A 282 2.52 2.92 -15.75
CA ALA A 282 1.82 2.34 -16.89
C ALA A 282 2.77 1.94 -18.03
N HIS A 283 3.92 2.59 -18.15
CA HIS A 283 4.89 2.39 -19.19
C HIS A 283 6.20 1.91 -18.57
N LEU A 284 6.46 0.59 -18.64
CA LEU A 284 7.74 0.00 -18.28
C LEU A 284 8.80 0.33 -19.36
N ASP A 285 9.14 1.62 -19.49
CA ASP A 285 10.15 2.10 -20.43
C ASP A 285 11.54 1.95 -19.81
N THR A 286 12.09 0.74 -19.94
CA THR A 286 13.43 0.41 -19.45
C THR A 286 14.54 1.10 -20.23
N ALA A 287 14.26 1.60 -21.45
CA ALA A 287 15.26 2.28 -22.28
C ALA A 287 15.51 3.72 -21.81
N SER A 288 14.45 4.45 -21.44
CA SER A 288 14.58 5.79 -20.87
C SER A 288 14.85 5.81 -19.37
N GLY A 289 14.64 4.68 -18.68
CA GLY A 289 14.70 4.59 -17.22
C GLY A 289 13.53 5.27 -16.52
N THR A 290 12.50 5.70 -17.27
CA THR A 290 11.33 6.39 -16.71
C THR A 290 10.24 5.38 -16.37
N TYR A 291 10.45 4.61 -15.31
CA TYR A 291 9.46 3.65 -14.81
C TYR A 291 9.48 3.56 -13.28
N VAL A 292 8.38 3.08 -12.70
CA VAL A 292 8.33 2.71 -11.28
C VAL A 292 8.75 1.25 -11.13
N SER A 293 9.87 1.02 -10.46
CA SER A 293 10.41 -0.32 -10.20
C SER A 293 9.76 -0.94 -8.97
N ALA A 294 9.25 -2.17 -9.11
CA ALA A 294 8.82 -2.98 -7.97
C ALA A 294 9.99 -3.49 -7.12
N HIS A 295 11.24 -3.26 -7.55
CA HIS A 295 12.45 -3.62 -6.81
C HIS A 295 13.07 -2.46 -6.04
N ASP A 296 12.50 -1.26 -6.18
CA ASP A 296 12.98 -0.04 -5.52
C ASP A 296 12.00 0.37 -4.42
N LEU A 297 12.39 0.14 -3.17
CA LEU A 297 11.56 0.44 -2.01
C LEU A 297 11.24 1.93 -1.87
N GLU A 298 12.14 2.81 -2.30
CA GLU A 298 11.93 4.26 -2.23
C GLU A 298 10.87 4.70 -3.21
N GLN A 299 10.89 4.18 -4.44
CA GLN A 299 9.84 4.45 -5.40
C GLN A 299 8.48 3.92 -4.93
N LEU A 300 8.43 2.76 -4.26
CA LEU A 300 7.21 2.24 -3.65
C LEU A 300 6.69 3.14 -2.52
N TYR A 301 7.56 3.63 -1.64
CA TYR A 301 7.19 4.60 -0.60
C TYR A 301 6.63 5.88 -1.18
N GLU A 302 7.20 6.35 -2.28
CA GLU A 302 6.70 7.53 -2.96
C GLU A 302 5.33 7.30 -3.63
N ILE A 303 5.05 6.09 -4.13
CA ILE A 303 3.69 5.72 -4.56
C ILE A 303 2.74 5.68 -3.36
N ARG A 304 3.16 5.04 -2.26
CA ARG A 304 2.37 4.95 -1.03
C ARG A 304 1.97 6.32 -0.49
N ARG A 305 2.88 7.30 -0.51
CA ARG A 305 2.61 8.70 -0.14
C ARG A 305 1.60 9.39 -1.06
N ALA A 306 1.52 9.01 -2.33
CA ALA A 306 0.58 9.58 -3.28
C ALA A 306 -0.85 9.01 -3.15
N ILE A 307 -1.01 7.79 -2.60
CA ILE A 307 -2.31 7.11 -2.47
C ILE A 307 -3.35 7.93 -1.69
N PRO A 308 -3.05 8.53 -0.51
CA PRO A 308 -4.04 9.31 0.23
C PRO A 308 -4.62 10.46 -0.59
N VAL A 309 -3.77 11.17 -1.34
CA VAL A 309 -4.15 12.28 -2.21
C VAL A 309 -4.99 11.78 -3.40
N THR A 310 -4.53 10.76 -4.13
CA THR A 310 -5.27 10.25 -5.30
C THR A 310 -6.62 9.64 -4.93
N ARG A 311 -6.69 8.95 -3.80
CA ARG A 311 -7.95 8.49 -3.20
C ARG A 311 -8.86 9.67 -2.87
N LEU A 312 -8.35 10.71 -2.23
CA LEU A 312 -9.17 11.85 -1.82
C LEU A 312 -9.73 12.62 -3.02
N ILE A 313 -8.91 12.90 -4.04
CA ILE A 313 -9.39 13.57 -5.27
C ILE A 313 -10.45 12.73 -5.99
N ALA A 314 -10.27 11.40 -6.06
CA ALA A 314 -11.25 10.51 -6.66
C ALA A 314 -12.56 10.55 -5.88
N LYS A 315 -12.51 10.42 -4.55
CA LYS A 315 -13.69 10.49 -3.68
C LYS A 315 -14.48 11.79 -3.87
N ILE A 316 -13.80 12.93 -3.80
CA ILE A 316 -14.45 14.24 -3.96
C ILE A 316 -15.04 14.38 -5.37
N ALA A 317 -14.31 13.96 -6.40
CA ALA A 317 -14.79 14.02 -7.78
C ALA A 317 -16.05 13.17 -7.99
N ILE A 318 -16.09 11.95 -7.43
CA ILE A 318 -17.27 11.06 -7.46
C ILE A 318 -18.44 11.73 -6.75
N MET A 319 -18.22 12.27 -5.56
CA MET A 319 -19.27 12.90 -4.77
C MET A 319 -19.88 14.13 -5.48
N ASN A 320 -19.04 14.95 -6.10
CA ASN A 320 -19.51 16.09 -6.90
C ASN A 320 -20.36 15.63 -8.08
N GLU A 321 -19.95 14.55 -8.74
CA GLU A 321 -20.70 14.00 -9.87
C GLU A 321 -22.05 13.44 -9.44
N LEU A 322 -22.09 12.66 -8.34
CA LEU A 322 -23.33 12.12 -7.77
C LEU A 322 -24.35 13.24 -7.45
N ARG A 323 -23.90 14.35 -6.85
CA ARG A 323 -24.76 15.50 -6.54
C ARG A 323 -25.37 16.14 -7.79
N ILE A 324 -24.61 16.19 -8.89
CA ILE A 324 -25.11 16.72 -10.16
C ILE A 324 -26.16 15.78 -10.76
N TYR A 325 -25.89 14.47 -10.81
CA TYR A 325 -26.86 13.49 -11.28
C TYR A 325 -28.14 13.49 -10.44
N GLU A 326 -28.02 13.57 -9.12
CA GLU A 326 -29.16 13.70 -8.21
C GLU A 326 -29.99 14.94 -8.55
N ARG A 327 -29.35 16.10 -8.74
CA ARG A 327 -30.04 17.33 -9.12
C ARG A 327 -30.72 17.21 -10.49
N LEU A 328 -30.07 16.60 -11.47
CA LEU A 328 -30.65 16.38 -12.80
C LEU A 328 -31.89 15.47 -12.73
N ILE A 329 -31.85 14.40 -11.93
CA ILE A 329 -33.00 13.54 -11.70
C ILE A 329 -34.15 14.32 -11.05
N GLN A 330 -33.86 15.15 -10.03
CA GLN A 330 -34.87 16.01 -9.40
C GLN A 330 -35.52 17.00 -10.37
N LEU A 331 -34.78 17.44 -11.39
CA LEU A 331 -35.27 18.32 -12.46
C LEU A 331 -35.97 17.54 -13.60
N GLY A 332 -36.11 16.22 -13.51
CA GLY A 332 -36.78 15.38 -14.51
C GLY A 332 -35.90 14.86 -15.64
N HIS A 333 -34.59 15.15 -15.63
CA HIS A 333 -33.64 14.80 -16.69
C HIS A 333 -33.05 13.39 -16.54
N THR A 334 -33.89 12.37 -16.52
CA THR A 334 -33.46 10.96 -16.30
C THR A 334 -32.63 10.39 -17.45
N GLU A 335 -32.68 10.99 -18.64
CA GLU A 335 -31.87 10.62 -19.80
C GLU A 335 -30.37 10.79 -19.57
N CYS A 336 -29.95 11.63 -18.62
CA CYS A 336 -28.54 11.78 -18.24
C CYS A 336 -27.92 10.45 -17.76
N LEU A 337 -28.74 9.52 -17.26
CA LEU A 337 -28.31 8.21 -16.77
C LEU A 337 -27.76 7.30 -17.87
N ARG A 338 -28.11 7.57 -19.13
CA ARG A 338 -27.65 6.78 -20.29
C ARG A 338 -26.36 7.30 -20.93
N MET A 339 -25.87 8.46 -20.48
CA MET A 339 -24.71 9.15 -21.08
C MET A 339 -23.37 8.58 -20.63
#